data_AF-A0A0B7BS97-F1
#
_entry.id   AF-A0A0B7BS97-F1
#
_cell.length_a   1.000
_cell.length_b   1.000
_cell.length_c   1.000
_cell.angle_alpha   90.00
_cell.angle_beta   90.00
_cell.angle_gamma   90.00
#
_symmetry.space_group_name_H-M   'P 1'
#
loop_
_entity.id
_entity.type
_entity.pdbx_description
1 polymer ?
#
loop_
_entity_poly.entity_id
_entity_poly.type
_entity_poly.pdbx_seq_one_letter_code
_entity_poly.pdbx_strand_id
1 'polypeptide(L)'
;MISSRCYGIRAPLSGPPADQTRKYAYKRRGRGEKRNGCKRRAGQRWFRRKTDRLALKYLHIGYWNCQSAKQRGPILQKLVYDFDIFMIQESNLQQDKALECPGFKCYFTPSEPGVELGQAIYVRYGLPHNCRDTHDFLPEGVELQGIQLTIRDQVWRIYNVYAHVDKLYIAHNWDFLEKLSDVPRTKFLIAGDFNARSKEWGNATENRQGIALS
;
A
#
# COMPACT_ATOMS: atom_id res chain seq x y z
N MET A 1 -14.82 1.23 -23.24
CA MET A 1 -15.08 1.11 -21.78
C MET A 1 -14.68 -0.30 -21.36
N ILE A 2 -13.48 -0.48 -20.80
CA ILE A 2 -13.05 -1.77 -20.23
C ILE A 2 -12.56 -1.46 -18.82
N SER A 3 -13.33 -1.92 -17.83
CA SER A 3 -13.02 -1.82 -16.40
C SER A 3 -12.02 -2.93 -16.06
N SER A 4 -10.75 -2.58 -15.97
CA SER A 4 -9.70 -3.43 -15.41
C SER A 4 -9.85 -3.46 -13.88
N ARG A 5 -10.27 -4.62 -13.36
CA ARG A 5 -10.31 -4.88 -11.91
C ARG A 5 -8.91 -5.32 -11.46
N CYS A 6 -8.24 -4.49 -10.66
CA CYS A 6 -6.98 -4.87 -10.02
C CYS A 6 -7.27 -5.84 -8.85
N TYR A 7 -6.74 -7.06 -8.95
CA TYR A 7 -6.79 -8.04 -7.86
C TYR A 7 -5.59 -7.81 -6.94
N GLY A 8 -5.82 -7.19 -5.78
CA GLY A 8 -4.80 -7.05 -4.75
C GLY A 8 -4.38 -8.40 -4.18
N ILE A 9 -3.08 -8.60 -4.01
CA ILE A 9 -2.45 -9.77 -3.37
C ILE A 9 -2.86 -9.79 -1.87
N ARG A 10 -3.30 -10.95 -1.36
CA ARG A 10 -3.78 -11.11 0.03
C ARG A 10 -2.93 -12.14 0.78
N ALA A 11 -2.23 -11.71 1.83
CA ALA A 11 -1.55 -12.63 2.74
C ALA A 11 -2.47 -12.98 3.94
N PRO A 12 -2.69 -14.27 4.27
CA PRO A 12 -3.52 -14.68 5.40
C PRO A 12 -2.82 -14.45 6.75
N LEU A 13 -3.52 -13.85 7.71
CA LEU A 13 -3.10 -13.80 9.11
C LEU A 13 -3.72 -15.00 9.87
N SER A 14 -2.89 -15.91 10.39
CA SER A 14 -3.30 -17.04 11.24
C SER A 14 -3.91 -16.55 12.57
N GLY A 15 -4.90 -17.31 13.06
CA GLY A 15 -5.71 -16.98 14.24
C GLY A 15 -4.97 -17.13 15.57
N PRO A 16 -5.57 -16.65 16.68
CA PRO A 16 -4.94 -16.69 18.00
C PRO A 16 -4.83 -18.12 18.56
N PRO A 17 -3.85 -18.42 19.42
CA PRO A 17 -3.69 -19.73 20.05
C PRO A 17 -4.80 -19.97 21.08
N ALA A 18 -5.26 -21.22 21.16
CA ALA A 18 -6.20 -21.68 22.16
C ALA A 18 -5.46 -22.07 23.44
N ASP A 19 -5.27 -21.14 24.38
CA ASP A 19 -5.23 -21.47 25.81
C ASP A 19 -5.39 -20.24 26.69
N GLN A 20 -5.87 -20.44 27.92
CA GLN A 20 -6.36 -19.47 28.92
C GLN A 20 -7.83 -19.07 28.69
N THR A 21 -8.82 -19.39 29.53
CA THR A 21 -8.78 -19.68 30.97
C THR A 21 -10.02 -20.49 31.36
N ARG A 22 -9.83 -21.68 31.94
CA ARG A 22 -10.84 -22.31 32.82
C ARG A 22 -10.99 -21.44 34.07
N LYS A 23 -12.21 -21.06 34.47
CA LYS A 23 -12.65 -21.08 35.87
C LYS A 23 -14.12 -20.63 36.08
N TYR A 24 -14.84 -21.50 36.79
CA TYR A 24 -16.11 -21.31 37.53
C TYR A 24 -17.42 -21.19 36.75
N ALA A 25 -18.00 -22.36 36.46
CA ALA A 25 -19.44 -22.54 36.36
C ALA A 25 -20.00 -22.78 37.78
N TYR A 26 -20.73 -21.81 38.33
CA TYR A 26 -21.67 -22.08 39.40
C TYR A 26 -22.87 -21.12 39.36
N LYS A 27 -24.04 -21.71 39.63
CA LYS A 27 -25.34 -21.13 39.97
C LYS A 27 -26.22 -20.50 38.87
N ARG A 28 -27.16 -21.36 38.45
CA ARG A 28 -28.50 -21.04 37.95
C ARG A 28 -29.31 -20.19 38.96
N ARG A 29 -30.04 -19.22 38.38
CA ARG A 29 -31.41 -18.76 38.70
C ARG A 29 -31.71 -18.30 40.13
N GLY A 30 -31.73 -16.98 40.30
CA GLY A 30 -32.59 -16.26 41.24
C GLY A 30 -33.29 -15.13 40.48
N ARG A 31 -34.63 -15.19 40.42
CA ARG A 31 -35.49 -14.08 39.98
C ARG A 31 -35.34 -12.92 40.94
N GLY A 32 -35.29 -11.69 40.44
CA GLY A 32 -35.57 -10.50 41.26
C GLY A 32 -34.85 -9.25 40.81
N GLU A 33 -35.64 -8.18 40.72
CA GLU A 33 -35.26 -6.78 40.88
C GLU A 33 -34.88 -5.91 39.66
N LYS A 34 -35.78 -4.94 39.47
CA LYS A 34 -35.66 -3.72 38.67
C LYS A 34 -34.38 -2.96 39.04
N ARG A 35 -33.45 -2.79 38.10
CA ARG A 35 -32.51 -1.67 38.11
C ARG A 35 -32.31 -1.16 36.69
N ASN A 36 -32.47 0.16 36.58
CA ASN A 36 -32.24 1.02 35.41
C ASN A 36 -31.12 0.51 34.51
N GLY A 37 -31.50 -0.27 33.50
CA GLY A 37 -30.60 -0.80 32.50
C GLY A 37 -30.32 0.27 31.47
N CYS A 38 -29.17 0.95 31.63
CA CYS A 38 -28.46 1.58 30.53
C CYS A 38 -28.59 0.67 29.30
N LYS A 39 -29.34 1.11 28.28
CA LYS A 39 -29.47 0.43 26.99
C LYS A 39 -28.08 0.40 26.35
N ARG A 40 -27.26 -0.56 26.77
CA ARG A 40 -26.02 -0.92 26.10
C ARG A 40 -26.42 -1.27 24.68
N ARG A 41 -26.05 -0.39 23.75
CA ARG A 41 -26.33 -0.47 22.31
C ARG A 41 -25.68 -1.73 21.75
N ALA A 42 -26.32 -2.88 21.92
CA ALA A 42 -26.01 -4.15 21.27
C ALA A 42 -26.39 -4.15 19.77
N GLY A 43 -26.48 -2.98 19.14
CA GLY A 43 -26.91 -2.78 17.75
C GLY A 43 -25.86 -2.14 16.84
N GLN A 44 -24.76 -1.58 17.35
CA GLN A 44 -23.77 -0.93 16.49
C GLN A 44 -22.82 -1.91 15.76
N ARG A 45 -22.91 -3.21 16.04
CA ARG A 45 -22.09 -4.23 15.36
C ARG A 45 -22.57 -4.60 13.96
N TRP A 46 -23.79 -4.23 13.56
CA TRP A 46 -24.39 -4.68 12.30
C TRP A 46 -24.10 -3.79 11.09
N PHE A 47 -23.58 -2.57 11.28
CA PHE A 47 -23.31 -1.62 10.19
C PHE A 47 -21.83 -1.40 9.84
N ARG A 48 -20.91 -2.24 10.32
CA ARG A 48 -19.54 -2.22 9.77
C ARG A 48 -19.52 -2.99 8.45
N ARG A 49 -19.12 -2.28 7.38
CA ARG A 49 -18.92 -2.90 6.06
C ARG A 49 -17.94 -4.06 6.21
N LYS A 50 -18.09 -5.10 5.40
CA LYS A 50 -17.21 -6.29 5.45
C LYS A 50 -15.73 -5.88 5.29
N THR A 51 -15.47 -4.82 4.53
CA THR A 51 -14.17 -4.14 4.38
C THR A 51 -13.62 -3.65 5.72
N ASP A 52 -14.42 -3.00 6.56
CA ASP A 52 -13.99 -2.45 7.86
C ASP A 52 -13.66 -3.55 8.89
N ARG A 53 -14.27 -4.72 8.75
CA ARG A 53 -13.95 -5.91 9.54
C ARG A 53 -12.66 -6.60 9.08
N LEU A 54 -12.40 -6.56 7.78
CA LEU A 54 -11.18 -7.11 7.17
C LEU A 54 -9.97 -6.19 7.36
N ALA A 55 -10.16 -4.87 7.36
CA ALA A 55 -9.11 -3.87 7.61
C ALA A 55 -8.45 -4.03 8.99
N LEU A 56 -9.15 -4.60 9.98
CA LEU A 56 -8.54 -4.95 11.27
C LEU A 56 -7.59 -6.15 11.21
N LYS A 57 -7.64 -6.93 10.12
CA LYS A 57 -6.90 -8.19 9.95
C LYS A 57 -5.96 -8.18 8.74
N TYR A 58 -5.99 -7.18 7.86
CA TYR A 58 -5.15 -7.16 6.67
C TYR A 58 -4.67 -5.74 6.42
N LEU A 59 -3.40 -5.62 6.05
CA LEU A 59 -2.85 -4.35 5.56
C LEU A 59 -3.29 -4.18 4.10
N HIS A 60 -3.94 -3.06 3.79
CA HIS A 60 -4.35 -2.73 2.43
C HIS A 60 -3.32 -1.82 1.77
N ILE A 61 -2.68 -2.31 0.71
CA ILE A 61 -1.71 -1.55 -0.07
C ILE A 61 -2.29 -1.31 -1.46
N GLY A 62 -2.32 -0.06 -1.87
CA GLY A 62 -2.74 0.35 -3.22
C GLY A 62 -1.60 1.08 -3.92
N TYR A 63 -1.60 1.02 -5.25
CA TYR A 63 -0.74 1.85 -6.08
C TYR A 63 -1.52 2.37 -7.28
N TRP A 64 -1.17 3.55 -7.77
CA TRP A 64 -1.82 4.15 -8.92
C TRP A 64 -0.93 5.17 -9.63
N ASN A 65 -0.69 4.95 -10.93
CA ASN A 65 -0.17 5.97 -11.82
C ASN A 65 -1.31 6.94 -12.16
N CYS A 66 -1.24 8.15 -11.62
CA CYS A 66 -2.35 9.10 -11.67
C CYS A 66 -2.28 10.09 -12.85
N GLN A 67 -1.18 10.14 -13.60
CA GLN A 67 -1.00 11.04 -14.76
C GLN A 67 -1.46 12.48 -14.43
N SER A 68 -0.94 13.06 -13.34
CA SER A 68 -1.33 14.32 -12.69
C SER A 68 -2.34 14.21 -11.53
N ALA A 69 -1.82 14.35 -10.31
CA ALA A 69 -2.60 14.49 -9.09
C ALA A 69 -3.38 15.81 -9.04
N LYS A 70 -2.91 16.87 -9.72
CA LYS A 70 -3.63 18.17 -9.78
C LYS A 70 -5.00 18.01 -10.44
N GLN A 71 -5.09 17.24 -11.52
CA GLN A 71 -6.35 17.01 -12.22
C GLN A 71 -7.24 16.01 -11.48
N ARG A 72 -6.64 15.05 -10.78
CA ARG A 72 -7.35 13.94 -10.13
C ARG A 72 -7.50 14.06 -8.61
N GLY A 73 -7.14 15.21 -8.03
CA GLY A 73 -7.05 15.43 -6.58
C GLY A 73 -8.26 14.93 -5.78
N PRO A 74 -9.51 15.30 -6.13
CA PRO A 74 -10.69 14.83 -5.39
C PRO A 74 -10.90 13.30 -5.44
N ILE A 75 -10.55 12.65 -6.55
CA ILE A 75 -10.61 11.20 -6.69
C ILE A 75 -9.50 10.56 -5.87
N LEU A 76 -8.31 11.14 -5.96
CA LEU A 76 -7.15 10.67 -5.24
C LEU A 76 -7.35 10.69 -3.73
N GLN A 77 -7.86 11.81 -3.18
CA GLN A 77 -8.18 11.91 -1.75
C GLN A 77 -9.14 10.79 -1.32
N LYS A 78 -10.20 10.53 -2.10
CA LYS A 78 -11.16 9.45 -1.79
C LYS A 78 -10.51 8.07 -1.83
N LEU A 79 -9.67 7.80 -2.84
CA LEU A 79 -8.99 6.52 -2.98
C LEU A 79 -8.02 6.26 -1.82
N VAL A 80 -7.23 7.26 -1.43
CA VAL A 80 -6.26 7.13 -0.33
C VAL A 80 -6.91 6.62 0.96
N TYR A 81 -8.15 7.03 1.26
CA TYR A 81 -8.87 6.59 2.45
C TYR A 81 -9.22 5.09 2.49
N ASP A 82 -9.26 4.41 1.34
CA ASP A 82 -9.56 2.97 1.25
C ASP A 82 -8.35 2.08 1.56
N PHE A 83 -7.14 2.66 1.64
CA PHE A 83 -5.88 1.95 1.85
C PHE A 83 -5.18 2.36 3.14
N ASP A 84 -4.30 1.49 3.61
CA ASP A 84 -3.39 1.79 4.72
C ASP A 84 -2.09 2.41 4.22
N ILE A 85 -1.64 1.94 3.05
CA ILE A 85 -0.51 2.46 2.31
C ILE A 85 -0.96 2.68 0.88
N PHE A 86 -0.79 3.89 0.35
CA PHE A 86 -1.15 4.22 -1.03
C PHE A 86 0.02 4.88 -1.75
N MET A 87 0.43 4.28 -2.87
CA MET A 87 1.58 4.70 -3.66
C MET A 87 1.11 5.36 -4.96
N ILE A 88 1.74 6.48 -5.32
CA ILE A 88 1.39 7.26 -6.50
C ILE A 88 2.61 7.41 -7.39
N GLN A 89 2.39 7.25 -8.69
CA GLN A 89 3.32 7.60 -9.75
C GLN A 89 2.76 8.73 -10.62
N GLU A 90 3.66 9.47 -11.28
CA GLU A 90 3.34 10.65 -12.12
C GLU A 90 2.40 11.64 -11.43
N SER A 91 2.72 12.02 -10.19
CA SER A 91 1.91 12.98 -9.45
C SER A 91 1.89 14.35 -10.11
N ASN A 92 2.96 14.72 -10.84
CA ASN A 92 3.14 16.02 -11.48
C ASN A 92 2.86 17.18 -10.50
N LEU A 93 3.25 16.97 -9.24
CA LEU A 93 3.18 17.96 -8.19
C LEU A 93 4.56 18.59 -8.01
N GLN A 94 4.57 19.89 -7.81
CA GLN A 94 5.77 20.64 -7.43
C GLN A 94 5.96 20.59 -5.91
N GLN A 95 7.16 20.94 -5.44
CA GLN A 95 7.55 20.85 -4.02
C GLN A 95 6.64 21.63 -3.07
N ASP A 96 5.99 22.69 -3.56
CA ASP A 96 5.06 23.55 -2.83
C ASP A 96 3.60 23.06 -2.83
N LYS A 97 3.29 21.98 -3.55
CA LYS A 97 1.90 21.55 -3.85
C LYS A 97 1.61 20.10 -3.49
N ALA A 98 2.32 19.54 -2.51
CA ALA A 98 2.01 18.19 -2.03
C ALA A 98 0.53 18.12 -1.58
N LEU A 99 -0.21 17.14 -2.10
CA LEU A 99 -1.62 16.98 -1.78
C LEU A 99 -1.75 16.46 -0.35
N GLU A 100 -2.27 17.28 0.54
CA GLU A 100 -2.54 16.87 1.92
C GLU A 100 -3.75 15.94 1.99
N CYS A 101 -3.57 14.82 2.69
CA CYS A 101 -4.63 13.85 2.99
C CYS A 101 -4.71 13.69 4.50
N PRO A 102 -5.71 14.29 5.17
CA PRO A 102 -5.85 14.21 6.63
C PRO A 102 -5.88 12.76 7.13
N GLY A 103 -5.07 12.45 8.14
CA GLY A 103 -4.94 11.10 8.70
C GLY A 103 -3.83 10.25 8.06
N PHE A 104 -3.06 10.82 7.13
CA PHE A 104 -1.95 10.15 6.46
C PHE A 104 -0.67 10.97 6.56
N LYS A 105 0.46 10.27 6.71
CA LYS A 105 1.80 10.82 6.46
C LYS A 105 2.10 10.67 4.98
N CYS A 106 2.57 11.73 4.34
CA CYS A 106 2.99 11.70 2.94
C CYS A 106 4.51 11.78 2.86
N TYR A 107 5.12 10.83 2.15
CA TYR A 107 6.49 10.95 1.64
C TYR A 107 6.39 11.31 0.18
N PHE A 108 7.07 12.39 -0.22
CA PHE A 108 6.85 12.99 -1.53
C PHE A 108 8.19 13.34 -2.18
N THR A 109 8.33 12.95 -3.45
CA THR A 109 9.43 13.34 -4.33
C THR A 109 8.78 14.23 -5.38
N PRO A 110 9.09 15.54 -5.36
CA PRO A 110 8.51 16.49 -6.30
C PRO A 110 8.98 16.24 -7.72
N SER A 111 8.16 16.66 -8.68
CA SER A 111 8.61 16.77 -10.06
C SER A 111 9.52 17.97 -10.24
N GLU A 112 10.54 17.83 -11.08
CA GLU A 112 11.32 18.96 -11.55
C GLU A 112 10.49 19.86 -12.47
N PRO A 113 10.75 21.19 -12.51
CA PRO A 113 10.05 22.09 -13.41
C PRO A 113 10.17 21.67 -14.87
N GLY A 114 9.03 21.53 -15.57
CA GLY A 114 8.99 21.15 -16.99
C GLY A 114 9.06 19.63 -17.24
N VAL A 115 9.16 18.83 -16.18
CA VAL A 115 9.17 17.37 -16.24
C VAL A 115 7.86 16.85 -15.63
N GLU A 116 7.22 15.87 -16.27
CA GLU A 116 5.95 15.29 -15.80
C GLU A 116 6.21 14.01 -14.98
N LEU A 117 6.77 14.18 -13.80
CA LEU A 117 7.21 13.10 -12.92
C LEU A 117 6.71 13.30 -11.47
N GLY A 118 7.35 12.60 -10.52
CA GLY A 118 7.14 12.77 -9.10
C GLY A 118 6.26 11.68 -8.50
N GLN A 119 6.62 11.27 -7.29
CA GLN A 119 6.02 10.14 -6.60
C GLN A 119 5.58 10.52 -5.19
N ALA A 120 4.57 9.81 -4.69
CA ALA A 120 4.16 9.92 -3.31
C ALA A 120 3.85 8.56 -2.68
N ILE A 121 4.18 8.41 -1.41
CA ILE A 121 3.69 7.31 -0.56
C ILE A 121 2.91 7.91 0.60
N TYR A 122 1.61 7.61 0.65
CA TYR A 122 0.74 7.93 1.76
C TYR A 122 0.69 6.74 2.72
N VAL A 123 0.97 6.97 3.99
CA VAL A 123 0.90 5.97 5.05
C VAL A 123 -0.06 6.44 6.13
N ARG A 124 -1.08 5.63 6.43
CA ARG A 124 -2.09 5.94 7.46
C ARG A 124 -1.41 6.15 8.81
N TYR A 125 -1.81 7.20 9.53
CA TYR A 125 -1.31 7.43 10.89
C TYR A 125 -1.62 6.26 11.82
N GLY A 126 -0.70 6.01 12.75
CA GLY A 126 -0.76 4.87 13.68
C GLY A 126 -0.05 3.61 13.18
N LEU A 127 0.38 3.56 11.92
CA LEU A 127 1.29 2.51 11.43
C LEU A 127 2.74 2.92 11.73
N PRO A 128 3.53 2.13 12.49
CA PRO A 128 4.95 2.42 12.70
C PRO A 128 5.74 2.19 11.40
N HIS A 129 6.38 3.24 10.90
CA HIS A 129 7.13 3.17 9.64
C HIS A 129 8.23 4.24 9.58
N ASN A 130 9.22 4.01 8.73
CA ASN A 130 10.29 4.96 8.41
C ASN A 130 10.47 5.05 6.89
N CYS A 131 10.85 6.23 6.41
CA CYS A 131 11.30 6.37 5.02
C CYS A 131 12.63 5.62 4.85
N ARG A 132 12.85 5.05 3.68
CA ARG A 132 14.14 4.46 3.31
C ARG A 132 14.80 5.35 2.28
N ASP A 133 16.09 5.59 2.51
CA ASP A 133 16.93 6.15 1.49
C ASP A 133 17.12 5.12 0.36
N THR A 134 16.87 5.57 -0.86
CA THR A 134 16.90 4.76 -2.09
C THR A 134 17.92 5.29 -3.10
N HIS A 135 18.68 6.35 -2.76
CA HIS A 135 19.58 7.01 -3.71
C HIS A 135 20.67 6.07 -4.26
N ASP A 136 21.15 5.13 -3.45
CA ASP A 136 22.16 4.14 -3.86
C ASP A 136 21.66 3.14 -4.91
N PHE A 137 20.34 3.09 -5.16
CA PHE A 137 19.67 2.08 -5.98
C PHE A 137 18.94 2.67 -7.20
N LEU A 138 19.17 3.93 -7.56
CA LEU A 138 18.51 4.63 -8.67
C LEU A 138 19.32 4.48 -9.98
N PRO A 139 19.02 3.50 -10.85
CA PRO A 139 19.51 3.55 -12.23
C PRO A 139 18.88 4.76 -12.95
N GLU A 140 19.53 5.23 -14.01
CA GLU A 140 18.99 6.29 -14.85
C GLU A 140 17.61 5.90 -15.41
N GLY A 141 16.64 6.81 -15.33
CA GLY A 141 15.29 6.58 -15.83
C GLY A 141 14.38 5.76 -14.90
N VAL A 142 14.73 5.66 -13.62
CA VAL A 142 13.85 5.11 -12.57
C VAL A 142 13.64 6.13 -11.46
N GLU A 143 12.40 6.29 -11.04
CA GLU A 143 12.06 6.91 -9.77
C GLU A 143 11.70 5.84 -8.74
N LEU A 144 12.33 5.91 -7.57
CA LEU A 144 12.20 4.91 -6.52
C LEU A 144 12.01 5.59 -5.16
N GLN A 145 10.91 5.26 -4.49
CA GLN A 145 10.69 5.59 -3.08
C GLN A 145 10.50 4.32 -2.26
N GLY A 146 11.10 4.27 -1.07
CA GLY A 146 11.00 3.13 -0.17
C GLY A 146 10.45 3.53 1.19
N ILE A 147 9.62 2.67 1.77
CA ILE A 147 9.29 2.72 3.19
C ILE A 147 9.61 1.38 3.84
N GLN A 148 9.92 1.43 5.12
CA GLN A 148 10.04 0.25 5.97
C GLN A 148 9.03 0.30 7.10
N LEU A 149 8.40 -0.83 7.37
CA LEU A 149 7.50 -1.04 8.49
C LEU A 149 7.76 -2.38 9.16
N THR A 150 7.37 -2.48 10.43
CA THR A 150 7.43 -3.74 11.17
C THR A 150 6.01 -4.24 11.40
N ILE A 151 5.71 -5.43 10.86
CA ILE A 151 4.42 -6.10 11.02
C ILE A 151 4.69 -7.44 11.69
N ARG A 152 4.20 -7.63 12.92
CA ARG A 152 4.34 -8.91 13.66
C ARG A 152 5.79 -9.37 13.77
N ASP A 153 6.66 -8.47 14.20
CA ASP A 153 8.10 -8.71 14.37
C ASP A 153 8.83 -9.08 13.07
N GLN A 154 8.18 -8.93 11.91
CA GLN A 154 8.80 -9.03 10.61
C GLN A 154 8.97 -7.65 9.99
N VAL A 155 10.16 -7.41 9.48
CA VAL A 155 10.47 -6.18 8.74
C VAL A 155 9.95 -6.34 7.32
N TRP A 156 9.17 -5.38 6.87
CA TRP A 156 8.68 -5.24 5.50
C TRP A 156 9.28 -4.00 4.86
N ARG A 157 9.76 -4.14 3.63
CA ARG A 157 10.17 -3.03 2.77
C ARG A 157 9.20 -2.93 1.61
N ILE A 158 8.60 -1.77 1.43
CA ILE A 158 7.67 -1.50 0.33
C ILE A 158 8.30 -0.44 -0.54
N TYR A 159 8.40 -0.74 -1.82
CA TYR A 159 9.02 0.11 -2.81
C TYR A 159 7.98 0.54 -3.85
N ASN A 160 7.89 1.85 -4.05
CA ASN A 160 7.15 2.50 -5.11
C ASN A 160 8.11 2.75 -6.28
N VAL A 161 7.86 2.11 -7.43
CA VAL A 161 8.71 2.21 -8.62
C VAL A 161 7.96 2.91 -9.76
N TYR A 162 8.64 3.81 -10.43
CA TYR A 162 8.22 4.34 -11.74
C TYR A 162 9.41 4.25 -12.69
N ALA A 163 9.30 3.41 -13.71
CA ALA A 163 10.32 3.31 -14.76
C ALA A 163 9.88 4.14 -15.96
N HIS A 164 10.78 4.99 -16.46
CA HIS A 164 10.50 5.84 -17.60
C HIS A 164 10.33 5.00 -18.87
N VAL A 165 9.48 5.47 -19.77
CA VAL A 165 9.26 4.85 -21.08
C VAL A 165 10.58 4.78 -21.86
N ASP A 166 10.87 3.61 -22.41
CA ASP A 166 12.01 3.30 -23.25
C ASP A 166 13.39 3.60 -22.64
N LYS A 167 13.50 3.58 -21.29
CA LYS A 167 14.79 3.77 -20.59
C LYS A 167 15.45 2.48 -20.13
N LEU A 168 14.68 1.46 -19.75
CA LEU A 168 15.19 0.20 -19.18
C LEU A 168 15.05 -0.97 -20.17
N TYR A 169 15.68 -0.85 -21.33
CA TYR A 169 15.57 -1.85 -22.41
C TYR A 169 16.69 -2.90 -22.43
N ILE A 170 17.62 -2.88 -21.47
CA ILE A 170 18.66 -3.90 -21.29
C ILE A 170 18.44 -4.60 -19.96
N ALA A 171 18.59 -5.93 -19.92
CA ALA A 171 18.30 -6.74 -18.73
C ALA A 171 19.03 -6.25 -17.47
N HIS A 172 20.31 -5.90 -17.59
CA HIS A 172 21.10 -5.40 -16.45
C HIS A 172 20.58 -4.07 -15.86
N ASN A 173 19.75 -3.32 -16.59
CA ASN A 173 19.10 -2.12 -16.02
C ASN A 173 18.10 -2.49 -14.93
N TRP A 174 17.67 -3.75 -14.84
CA TRP A 174 16.72 -4.28 -13.86
C TRP A 174 17.39 -4.94 -12.64
N ASP A 175 18.72 -5.12 -12.64
CA ASP A 175 19.48 -5.74 -11.54
C ASP A 175 19.25 -5.04 -10.19
N PHE A 176 18.84 -3.77 -10.20
CA PHE A 176 18.49 -3.06 -8.97
C PHE A 176 17.30 -3.70 -8.24
N LEU A 177 16.35 -4.33 -8.95
CA LEU A 177 15.22 -5.02 -8.33
C LEU A 177 15.69 -6.19 -7.47
N GLU A 178 16.69 -6.94 -7.94
CA GLU A 178 17.32 -8.00 -7.15
C GLU A 178 17.98 -7.42 -5.91
N LYS A 179 18.75 -6.33 -6.05
CA LYS A 179 19.39 -5.63 -4.92
C LYS A 179 18.39 -5.13 -3.88
N LEU A 180 17.21 -4.66 -4.29
CA LEU A 180 16.14 -4.25 -3.38
C LEU A 180 15.54 -5.43 -2.61
N SER A 181 15.53 -6.60 -3.22
CA SER A 181 15.00 -7.84 -2.65
C SER A 181 16.00 -8.61 -1.78
N ASP A 182 17.30 -8.45 -2.04
CA ASP A 182 18.39 -9.19 -1.38
C ASP A 182 18.78 -8.59 -0.03
N VAL A 183 17.81 -8.59 0.89
CA VAL A 183 17.97 -8.07 2.24
C VAL A 183 17.63 -9.18 3.23
N PRO A 184 18.62 -9.70 3.97
CA PRO A 184 18.40 -10.79 4.91
C PRO A 184 17.25 -10.51 5.87
N ARG A 185 16.42 -11.54 6.10
CA ARG A 185 15.31 -11.55 7.08
C ARG A 185 14.26 -10.44 6.88
N THR A 186 14.18 -9.89 5.68
CA THR A 186 13.23 -8.84 5.33
C THR A 186 12.25 -9.35 4.29
N LYS A 187 10.97 -9.01 4.45
CA LYS A 187 9.96 -9.21 3.41
C LYS A 187 9.91 -7.97 2.53
N PHE A 188 9.64 -8.14 1.25
CA PHE A 188 9.57 -7.00 0.33
C PHE A 188 8.31 -7.04 -0.53
N LEU A 189 7.90 -5.84 -0.95
CA LEU A 189 6.92 -5.62 -2.00
C LEU A 189 7.49 -4.52 -2.90
N ILE A 190 7.64 -4.82 -4.19
CA ILE A 190 7.99 -3.84 -5.20
C ILE A 190 6.75 -3.68 -6.08
N ALA A 191 6.24 -2.46 -6.20
CA ALA A 191 5.05 -2.19 -6.99
C ALA A 191 5.08 -0.78 -7.56
N GLY A 192 4.37 -0.59 -8.67
CA GLY A 192 4.25 0.68 -9.34
C GLY A 192 4.10 0.48 -10.84
N ASP A 193 4.58 1.43 -11.62
CA ASP A 193 4.47 1.39 -13.08
C ASP A 193 5.85 1.22 -13.70
N PHE A 194 6.08 0.04 -14.26
CA PHE A 194 7.35 -0.34 -14.87
C PHE A 194 7.44 0.10 -16.35
N ASN A 195 6.36 0.64 -16.92
CA ASN A 195 6.21 0.88 -18.37
C ASN A 195 6.61 -0.34 -19.24
N ALA A 196 6.57 -1.53 -18.65
CA ALA A 196 7.00 -2.79 -19.23
C ALA A 196 5.77 -3.61 -19.61
N ARG A 197 5.70 -4.01 -20.88
CA ARG A 197 4.62 -4.84 -21.40
C ARG A 197 5.20 -6.19 -21.78
N SER A 198 4.73 -7.26 -21.14
CA SER A 198 5.12 -8.64 -21.42
C SER A 198 3.89 -9.53 -21.47
N LYS A 199 3.90 -10.57 -22.31
CA LYS A 199 2.83 -11.57 -22.30
C LYS A 199 2.84 -12.40 -21.02
N GLU A 200 3.99 -12.50 -20.35
CA GLU A 200 4.16 -13.27 -19.11
C GLU A 200 3.26 -12.77 -17.97
N TRP A 201 3.05 -11.45 -17.87
CA TRP A 201 2.12 -10.84 -16.92
C TRP A 201 0.83 -10.35 -17.58
N GLY A 202 0.49 -10.88 -18.76
CA GLY A 202 -0.84 -10.78 -19.35
C GLY A 202 -1.09 -9.57 -20.26
N ASN A 203 -0.05 -8.90 -20.78
CA ASN A 203 -0.25 -7.89 -21.82
C ASN A 203 -0.48 -8.52 -23.20
N ALA A 204 -1.31 -7.87 -24.02
CA ALA A 204 -1.56 -8.30 -25.41
C ALA A 204 -0.33 -8.11 -26.33
N THR A 205 0.53 -7.15 -26.00
CA THR A 205 1.72 -6.78 -26.76
C THR A 205 2.93 -6.76 -25.86
N GLU A 206 4.11 -6.92 -26.44
CA GLU A 206 5.39 -6.85 -25.74
C GLU A 206 6.16 -5.62 -26.19
N ASN A 207 6.87 -4.97 -25.26
CA ASN A 207 7.81 -3.90 -25.58
C ASN A 207 9.22 -4.26 -25.11
N ARG A 208 10.22 -3.46 -25.51
CA ARG A 208 11.64 -3.74 -25.18
C ARG A 208 11.88 -3.81 -23.68
N GLN A 209 11.24 -2.95 -22.90
CA GLN A 209 11.33 -2.99 -21.43
C GLN A 209 10.74 -4.28 -20.85
N GLY A 210 9.59 -4.73 -21.35
CA GLY A 210 8.98 -6.00 -20.92
C GLY A 210 9.84 -7.20 -21.26
N ILE A 211 10.45 -7.22 -22.45
CA ILE A 211 11.40 -8.27 -22.85
C ILE A 211 12.65 -8.25 -21.95
N ALA A 212 13.16 -7.07 -21.60
CA ALA A 212 14.34 -6.93 -20.74
C ALA A 212 14.09 -7.31 -19.27
N LEU A 213 12.85 -7.16 -18.79
CA LEU A 213 12.44 -7.47 -17.42
C LEU A 213 12.00 -8.93 -17.23
N SER A 214 11.64 -9.64 -18.31
CA SER A 214 11.22 -11.05 -18.28
C SER A 214 12.45 -11.96 -18.15
#